data_AF-A0A7R7TDZ2-F1
#
_entry.id   AF-A0A7R7TDZ2-F1
#
_cell.length_a   1.000
_cell.length_b   1.000
_cell.length_c   1.000
_cell.angle_alpha   90.00
_cell.angle_beta   90.00
_cell.angle_gamma   90.00
#
_symmetry.space_group_name_H-M   'P 1'
#
loop_
_entity.id
_entity.type
_entity.pdbx_description
1 polymer ?
#
loop_
_entity_poly.entity_id
_entity_poly.type
_entity_poly.pdbx_seq_one_letter_code
_entity_poly.pdbx_strand_id
1 'polypeptide(L)'
;MGFALAQAVWQGEATTVLVTRIEGRSVEALRGLLRAVVKSAYDAGVYEVALHLDPERKELEEALKAEGFALGPLVLAVRVLGSRGARGETRGVLE
;
A
#
# COMPACT_ATOMS: atom_id res chain seq x y z
N MET A 1 -6.05 17.19 4.48
CA MET A 1 -5.73 16.39 5.68
C MET A 1 -5.90 14.92 5.34
N GLY A 2 -4.99 14.07 5.77
CA GLY A 2 -4.92 12.65 5.39
C GLY A 2 -3.82 11.94 6.17
N PHE A 3 -3.63 10.65 5.92
CA PHE A 3 -2.59 9.84 6.56
C PHE A 3 -2.12 8.72 5.65
N ALA A 4 -0.91 8.22 5.91
CA ALA A 4 -0.40 6.98 5.33
C ALA A 4 0.18 6.13 6.47
N LEU A 5 -0.23 4.86 6.52
CA LEU A 5 0.31 3.85 7.42
C LEU A 5 1.18 2.93 6.58
N ALA A 6 2.46 2.83 6.93
CA ALA A 6 3.43 2.03 6.20
C ALA A 6 4.39 1.33 7.16
N GLN A 7 4.94 0.21 6.71
CA GLN A 7 5.90 -0.59 7.48
C GLN A 7 7.00 -1.12 6.55
N ALA A 8 8.22 -1.21 7.07
CA ALA A 8 9.28 -1.94 6.40
C ALA A 8 9.07 -3.45 6.62
N VAL A 9 9.05 -4.21 5.54
CA VAL A 9 8.89 -5.67 5.53
C VAL A 9 10.10 -6.29 4.87
N TRP A 10 10.72 -7.28 5.51
CA TRP A 10 11.78 -8.09 4.90
C TRP A 10 11.15 -9.19 4.05
N GLN A 11 11.42 -9.19 2.75
CA GLN A 11 10.87 -10.16 1.78
C GLN A 11 11.84 -11.33 1.49
N GLY A 12 12.94 -11.42 2.23
CA GLY A 12 13.95 -12.47 2.06
C GLY A 12 15.26 -11.95 1.49
N GLU A 13 15.21 -11.26 0.34
CA GLU A 13 16.40 -10.68 -0.31
C GLU A 13 16.50 -9.15 -0.15
N ALA A 14 15.36 -8.47 -0.06
CA ALA A 14 15.28 -7.02 0.06
C ALA A 14 14.22 -6.60 1.08
N THR A 15 14.39 -5.38 1.58
CA THR A 15 13.38 -4.69 2.37
C THR A 15 12.45 -3.91 1.44
N THR A 16 11.15 -3.94 1.72
CA THR A 16 10.12 -3.16 1.03
C THR A 16 9.34 -2.34 2.05
N VAL A 17 9.08 -1.05 1.79
CA VAL A 17 8.09 -0.29 2.55
C VAL A 17 6.71 -0.59 1.98
N LEU A 18 5.91 -1.34 2.73
CA LEU A 18 4.53 -1.65 2.39
C LEU A 18 3.60 -0.60 3.01
N VAL A 19 2.93 0.21 2.19
CA VAL A 19 1.84 1.09 2.62
C VAL A 19 0.58 0.23 2.75
N THR A 20 0.13 0.02 3.99
CA THR A 20 -1.05 -0.79 4.28
C THR A 20 -2.34 0.02 4.23
N ARG A 21 -2.26 1.35 4.43
CA ARG A 21 -3.40 2.23 4.31
C ARG A 21 -2.98 3.63 3.95
N ILE A 22 -3.70 4.26 3.02
CA ILE A 22 -3.52 5.65 2.66
C ILE A 22 -4.88 6.31 2.44
N GLU A 23 -5.08 7.46 3.05
CA GLU A 23 -6.30 8.25 2.89
C GLU A 23 -5.98 9.73 2.73
N GLY A 24 -6.67 10.37 1.79
CA GLY A 24 -6.54 11.80 1.50
C GLY A 24 -7.85 12.33 0.93
N ARG A 25 -8.17 13.60 1.25
CA ARG A 25 -9.39 14.26 0.76
C ARG A 25 -9.31 14.75 -0.69
N SER A 26 -8.13 14.67 -1.33
CA SER A 26 -7.92 15.04 -2.73
C SER A 26 -6.71 14.29 -3.32
N VAL A 27 -6.57 14.31 -4.64
CA VAL A 27 -5.42 13.75 -5.35
C VAL A 27 -4.11 14.40 -4.90
N GLU A 28 -4.10 15.72 -4.69
CA GLU A 28 -2.91 16.45 -4.22
C GLU A 28 -2.50 16.01 -2.81
N ALA A 29 -3.47 15.75 -1.94
CA ALA A 29 -3.19 15.22 -0.61
C ALA A 29 -2.58 13.82 -0.67
N LEU A 30 -3.11 12.94 -1.52
CA LEU A 30 -2.57 11.60 -1.74
C LEU A 30 -1.15 11.65 -2.31
N ARG A 31 -0.89 12.52 -3.29
CA ARG A 31 0.45 12.74 -3.84
C ARG A 31 1.44 13.23 -2.80
N GLY A 32 1.05 14.18 -1.96
CA GLY A 32 1.88 14.66 -0.85
C GLY A 32 2.23 13.55 0.14
N LEU A 33 1.27 12.69 0.47
CA LEU A 33 1.47 11.53 1.34
C LEU A 33 2.39 10.48 0.70
N LEU A 34 2.17 10.13 -0.56
CA LEU A 34 3.03 9.19 -1.31
C LEU A 34 4.47 9.71 -1.38
N ARG A 35 4.65 10.99 -1.69
CA ARG A 35 5.98 11.63 -1.71
C ARG A 35 6.67 11.58 -0.35
N ALA A 36 5.93 11.82 0.73
CA ALA A 36 6.46 11.72 2.08
C ALA A 36 6.91 10.29 2.40
N VAL A 37 6.14 9.27 1.99
CA VAL A 37 6.51 7.86 2.16
C VAL A 37 7.75 7.51 1.34
N VAL A 38 7.80 7.88 0.05
CA VAL A 38 8.94 7.61 -0.83
C VAL A 38 10.23 8.24 -0.28
N LYS A 39 10.17 9.52 0.14
CA LYS A 39 11.31 10.17 0.78
C LYS A 39 11.74 9.44 2.04
N SER A 40 10.79 9.08 2.91
CA SER A 40 11.08 8.41 4.17
C SER A 40 11.70 7.02 3.96
N ALA A 41 11.24 6.27 2.96
CA ALA A 41 11.81 4.99 2.56
C ALA A 41 13.27 5.17 2.10
N TYR A 42 13.52 6.16 1.25
CA TYR A 42 14.85 6.47 0.75
C TYR A 42 15.82 6.88 1.88
N ASP A 43 15.39 7.76 2.78
CA ASP A 43 16.17 8.17 3.95
C ASP A 43 16.50 6.99 4.88
N ALA A 44 15.65 5.96 4.90
CA ALA A 44 15.86 4.72 5.65
C ALA A 44 16.68 3.66 4.88
N GLY A 45 17.16 3.96 3.66
CA GLY A 45 17.91 3.02 2.83
C GLY A 45 17.06 1.89 2.23
N VAL A 46 15.74 2.09 2.11
CA VAL A 46 14.81 1.14 1.50
C VAL A 46 14.39 1.65 0.13
N TYR A 47 14.66 0.85 -0.91
CA TYR A 47 14.55 1.26 -2.31
C TYR A 47 13.31 0.71 -3.03
N GLU A 48 12.41 0.05 -2.30
CA GLU A 48 11.14 -0.42 -2.81
C GLU A 48 10.00 0.06 -1.91
N VAL A 49 8.96 0.63 -2.53
CA VAL A 49 7.71 1.01 -1.87
C VAL A 49 6.57 0.33 -2.63
N ALA A 50 5.71 -0.37 -1.90
CA ALA A 50 4.59 -1.10 -2.46
C ALA A 50 3.29 -0.80 -1.72
N LEU A 51 2.16 -0.96 -2.41
CA LEU A 51 0.83 -0.92 -1.83
C LEU A 51 -0.15 -1.70 -2.71
N HIS A 52 -1.26 -2.12 -2.11
CA HIS A 52 -2.40 -2.61 -2.88
C HIS A 52 -3.26 -1.44 -3.32
N LEU A 53 -3.67 -1.45 -4.60
CA LEU A 53 -4.60 -0.49 -5.16
C LEU A 53 -5.94 -1.19 -5.38
N ASP A 54 -6.99 -0.67 -4.75
CA ASP A 54 -8.36 -0.97 -5.16
C ASP A 54 -8.62 -0.34 -6.53
N PRO A 55 -8.98 -1.12 -7.58
CA PRO A 55 -9.25 -0.61 -8.92
C PRO A 55 -10.32 0.48 -8.97
N GLU A 56 -11.22 0.56 -7.99
CA GLU A 56 -12.28 1.58 -7.95
C GLU A 56 -11.76 2.94 -7.43
N ARG A 57 -10.59 3.00 -6.79
CA ARG A 57 -10.00 4.24 -6.26
C ARG A 57 -9.21 5.02 -7.32
N LYS A 58 -9.93 5.66 -8.24
CA LYS A 58 -9.33 6.39 -9.39
C LYS A 58 -8.41 7.53 -8.99
N GLU A 59 -8.76 8.32 -7.99
CA GLU A 59 -7.90 9.37 -7.44
C GLU A 59 -6.57 8.84 -6.87
N LEU A 60 -6.56 7.64 -6.28
CA LEU A 60 -5.33 7.01 -5.80
C LEU A 60 -4.52 6.46 -6.97
N GLU A 61 -5.17 5.84 -7.95
CA GLU A 61 -4.53 5.38 -9.19
C GLU A 61 -3.79 6.54 -9.90
N GLU A 62 -4.44 7.71 -10.01
CA GLU A 62 -3.85 8.92 -10.58
C GLU A 62 -2.65 9.41 -9.76
N ALA A 63 -2.80 9.51 -8.45
CA ALA A 63 -1.73 9.95 -7.55
C ALA A 63 -0.50 9.03 -7.63
N LEU A 64 -0.72 7.71 -7.71
CA LEU A 64 0.34 6.71 -7.85
C LEU A 64 1.13 6.88 -9.14
N LYS A 65 0.44 7.02 -10.28
CA LYS A 65 1.08 7.26 -11.57
C LYS A 65 1.88 8.57 -11.56
N ALA A 66 1.33 9.63 -10.95
CA ALA A 66 1.99 10.93 -10.87
C ALA A 66 3.27 10.91 -10.01
N GLU A 67 3.37 10.03 -9.02
CA GLU A 67 4.57 9.85 -8.19
C GLU A 67 5.44 8.67 -8.67
N GLY A 68 5.20 8.14 -9.88
CA GLY A 68 6.10 7.20 -10.56
C GLY A 68 5.93 5.72 -10.19
N PHE A 69 4.83 5.34 -9.52
CA PHE A 69 4.54 3.94 -9.23
C PHE A 69 4.15 3.18 -10.49
N ALA A 70 4.70 1.97 -10.65
CA ALA A 70 4.26 1.03 -11.66
C ALA A 70 3.05 0.23 -11.14
N LEU A 71 2.01 0.09 -11.97
CA LEU A 71 0.81 -0.70 -11.63
C LEU A 71 0.84 -2.03 -12.39
N GLY A 72 0.69 -3.14 -11.67
CA GLY A 72 0.65 -4.50 -12.22
C GLY A 72 -0.72 -5.16 -12.05
N PRO A 73 -1.00 -6.27 -12.77
CA PRO A 73 -2.31 -6.96 -12.77
C PRO A 73 -2.49 -7.94 -11.60
N LEU A 74 -1.76 -7.77 -10.49
CA LEU A 74 -1.70 -8.76 -9.42
C LEU A 74 -3.04 -8.95 -8.71
N VAL A 75 -3.47 -10.21 -8.59
CA VAL A 75 -4.61 -10.60 -7.77
C VAL A 75 -4.09 -11.05 -6.40
N LEU A 76 -4.57 -10.40 -5.34
CA LEU A 76 -4.23 -10.78 -3.97
C LEU A 76 -5.10 -11.95 -3.52
N ALA A 77 -4.47 -13.09 -3.22
CA ALA A 77 -5.13 -14.24 -2.60
C ALA A 77 -4.93 -14.20 -1.07
N VAL A 78 -6.01 -14.35 -0.30
CA VAL A 78 -5.96 -14.41 1.17
C VAL A 78 -6.62 -15.68 1.66
N ARG A 79 -5.97 -16.36 2.61
CA ARG A 79 -6.56 -17.45 3.39
C ARG A 79 -6.51 -17.12 4.86
N VAL A 80 -7.66 -16.96 5.50
CA VAL A 80 -7.75 -16.83 6.95
C VAL A 80 -7.56 -18.21 7.58
N LEU A 81 -6.67 -18.29 8.57
CA LEU A 81 -6.29 -19.56 9.22
C LEU A 81 -6.99 -19.73 10.58
N GLY A 82 -6.93 -20.94 11.12
CA GLY A 82 -7.43 -21.28 12.45
C GLY A 82 -8.95 -21.16 12.59
N SER A 83 -9.41 -20.93 13.82
CA SER A 83 -10.85 -20.85 14.13
C SER A 83 -11.57 -19.70 13.41
N ARG A 84 -10.85 -18.63 13.06
CA ARG A 84 -11.35 -17.53 12.23
C ARG A 84 -11.66 -18.00 10.81
N GLY A 85 -10.73 -18.74 10.20
CA GLY A 85 -10.93 -19.34 8.89
C GLY A 85 -12.08 -20.36 8.89
N ALA A 86 -12.20 -21.16 9.96
CA ALA A 86 -13.29 -22.11 10.11
C ALA A 86 -14.68 -21.45 10.21
N ARG A 87 -14.75 -20.19 10.67
CA ARG A 87 -15.97 -19.37 10.68
C ARG A 87 -16.26 -18.67 9.35
N GLY A 88 -15.43 -18.86 8.33
CA GLY A 88 -15.59 -18.22 7.02
C GLY A 88 -15.22 -16.73 7.01
N GLU A 89 -14.46 -16.26 8.00
CA GLU A 89 -13.97 -14.88 7.98
C GLU A 89 -13.00 -14.66 6.81
N THR A 90 -13.16 -13.55 6.09
CA THR A 90 -12.25 -13.11 5.00
C THR A 90 -11.55 -11.78 5.31
N ARG A 91 -11.78 -11.24 6.50
CA ARG A 91 -11.37 -9.91 6.96
C ARG A 91 -9.85 -9.74 7.12
N GLY A 92 -9.31 -8.60 6.69
CA GLY A 92 -7.89 -8.25 6.86
C GLY A 92 -7.33 -7.47 5.68
N VAL A 93 -6.44 -8.09 4.91
CA VAL A 93 -5.68 -7.46 3.81
C VAL A 93 -6.54 -7.12 2.57
N LEU A 94 -7.78 -7.62 2.49
CA LEU A 94 -8.72 -7.35 1.39
C LEU A 94 -9.66 -6.15 1.64
N GLU A 95 -9.63 -5.55 2.83
CA GLU A 95 -10.47 -4.39 3.20
C GLU A 95 -9.69 -3.06 3.16
#